data_AF-A0A530GRY6-F1
#
_entry.id   AF-A0A530GRY6-F1
#
_cell.length_a   1.000
_cell.length_b   1.000
_cell.length_c   1.000
_cell.angle_alpha   90.00
_cell.angle_beta   90.00
_cell.angle_gamma   90.00
#
_symmetry.space_group_name_H-M   'P 1'
#
loop_
_entity.id
_entity.type
_entity.pdbx_description
1 polymer ?
#
loop_
_entity_poly.entity_id
_entity_poly.type
_entity_poly.pdbx_seq_one_letter_code
_entity_poly.pdbx_strand_id
1 'polypeptide(L)'
;LAAKRATPAQLADLNAALAEMEAVGDDGDRFAKPDLIFHQTILRMTGNELIGSLAALVETALMMSFRLSNDNPEGQRHSLPLHREVAEKIAAGDGSGAQQALLVLIDNAEEDVRRSVENRNRRRKEQR
;
A
#
# COMPACT_ATOMS: atom_id res chain seq x y z
N LEU A 1 6.01 4.03 -15.44
CA LEU A 1 6.64 2.87 -16.12
C LEU A 1 5.72 1.65 -16.10
N ALA A 2 5.22 1.23 -14.93
CA ALA A 2 4.29 0.11 -14.78
C ALA A 2 3.09 0.17 -15.74
N ALA A 3 2.33 1.28 -15.75
CA ALA A 3 1.17 1.45 -16.64
C ALA A 3 1.47 1.24 -18.14
N LYS A 4 2.70 1.53 -18.60
CA LYS A 4 3.10 1.37 -20.00
C LYS A 4 3.58 -0.06 -20.34
N ARG A 5 3.89 -0.87 -19.32
CA ARG A 5 4.59 -2.16 -19.45
C ARG A 5 3.81 -3.32 -18.82
N ALA A 6 2.69 -3.04 -18.16
CA ALA A 6 1.88 -4.03 -17.46
C ALA A 6 1.40 -5.10 -18.44
N THR A 7 1.63 -6.36 -18.10
CA THR A 7 1.09 -7.50 -18.84
C THR A 7 -0.28 -7.90 -18.31
N PRO A 8 -1.11 -8.61 -19.09
CA PRO A 8 -2.40 -9.12 -18.60
C PRO A 8 -2.27 -10.00 -17.35
N ALA A 9 -1.20 -10.81 -17.26
CA ALA A 9 -0.93 -11.64 -16.09
C ALA A 9 -0.62 -10.78 -14.85
N GLN A 10 0.21 -9.75 -14.99
CA GLN A 10 0.52 -8.85 -13.88
C GLN A 10 -0.69 -8.04 -13.41
N LEU A 11 -1.58 -7.63 -14.34
CA LEU A 11 -2.84 -6.98 -13.99
C LEU A 11 -3.77 -7.92 -13.21
N ALA A 12 -3.79 -9.21 -13.57
CA ALA A 12 -4.54 -10.22 -12.82
C ALA A 12 -3.98 -10.38 -11.40
N ASP A 13 -2.66 -10.47 -11.24
CA ASP A 13 -2.01 -10.54 -9.93
C ASP A 13 -2.31 -9.29 -9.07
N LEU A 14 -2.26 -8.11 -9.69
CA LEU A 14 -2.55 -6.83 -9.03
C LEU A 14 -4.00 -6.78 -8.52
N ASN A 15 -4.96 -7.20 -9.35
CA ASN A 15 -6.37 -7.24 -9.00
C ASN A 15 -6.68 -8.32 -7.95
N ALA A 16 -5.99 -9.45 -7.97
CA ALA A 16 -6.12 -10.49 -6.95
C ALA A 16 -5.67 -9.98 -5.57
N ALA A 17 -4.52 -9.31 -5.51
CA ALA A 17 -4.04 -8.68 -4.28
C ALA A 17 -5.02 -7.61 -3.76
N LEU A 18 -5.59 -6.80 -4.66
CA LEU A 18 -6.62 -5.82 -4.31
C LEU A 18 -7.89 -6.47 -3.75
N ALA A 19 -8.37 -7.55 -4.35
CA ALA A 19 -9.53 -8.29 -3.85
C ALA A 19 -9.26 -8.91 -2.47
N GLU A 20 -8.04 -9.41 -2.23
CA GLU A 20 -7.63 -9.88 -0.90
C GLU A 20 -7.63 -8.75 0.12
N MET A 21 -7.09 -7.57 -0.21
CA MET A 21 -7.15 -6.37 0.65
C MET A 21 -8.59 -5.99 0.99
N GLU A 22 -9.51 -6.02 0.02
CA GLU A 22 -10.93 -5.73 0.25
C GLU A 22 -11.59 -6.70 1.23
N ALA A 23 -11.22 -7.99 1.16
CA ALA A 23 -11.76 -9.02 2.04
C ALA A 23 -11.28 -8.90 3.49
N VAL A 24 -10.13 -8.27 3.72
CA VAL A 24 -9.50 -8.14 5.04
C VAL A 24 -9.34 -6.69 5.50
N GLY A 25 -10.03 -5.73 4.86
CA GLY A 25 -9.86 -4.29 5.08
C GLY A 25 -9.99 -3.82 6.55
N ASP A 26 -10.73 -4.56 7.35
CA ASP A 26 -10.99 -4.27 8.77
C ASP A 26 -9.95 -4.92 9.72
N ASP A 27 -9.01 -5.70 9.19
CA ASP A 27 -7.98 -6.42 9.94
C ASP A 27 -6.59 -6.00 9.43
N GLY A 28 -5.96 -5.06 10.14
CA GLY A 28 -4.67 -4.49 9.75
C GLY A 28 -3.54 -5.52 9.63
N ASP A 29 -3.54 -6.55 10.49
CA ASP A 29 -2.53 -7.63 10.45
C ASP A 29 -2.69 -8.47 9.17
N ARG A 30 -3.93 -8.78 8.80
CA ARG A 30 -4.22 -9.55 7.58
C ARG A 30 -4.09 -8.70 6.32
N PHE A 31 -4.28 -7.38 6.41
CA PHE A 31 -4.15 -6.43 5.30
C PHE A 31 -2.71 -6.26 4.81
N ALA A 32 -1.72 -6.35 5.71
CA ALA A 32 -0.32 -6.08 5.40
C ALA A 32 0.25 -6.94 4.26
N LYS A 33 -0.13 -8.22 4.22
CA LYS A 33 0.39 -9.16 3.21
C LYS A 33 -0.12 -8.88 1.78
N PRO A 34 -1.44 -8.77 1.52
CA PRO A 34 -1.93 -8.47 0.19
C PRO A 34 -1.53 -7.06 -0.29
N ASP A 35 -1.45 -6.08 0.61
CA ASP A 35 -0.90 -4.74 0.32
C ASP A 35 0.55 -4.81 -0.19
N LEU A 36 1.39 -5.58 0.50
CA LEU A 36 2.76 -5.81 0.06
C LEU A 36 2.82 -6.44 -1.35
N ILE A 37 2.01 -7.47 -1.60
CA ILE A 37 1.96 -8.15 -2.90
C ILE A 37 1.54 -7.16 -4.00
N PHE A 38 0.59 -6.27 -3.71
CA PHE A 38 0.15 -5.21 -4.62
C PHE A 38 1.32 -4.30 -5.01
N HIS A 39 2.02 -3.73 -4.03
CA HIS A 39 3.16 -2.84 -4.27
C HIS A 39 4.32 -3.53 -5.02
N GLN A 40 4.67 -4.75 -4.63
CA GLN A 40 5.73 -5.51 -5.31
C GLN A 40 5.36 -5.81 -6.77
N THR A 41 4.07 -6.08 -7.05
CA THR A 41 3.60 -6.32 -8.41
C THR A 41 3.77 -5.07 -9.28
N ILE A 42 3.43 -3.88 -8.77
CA ILE A 42 3.66 -2.60 -9.47
C ILE A 42 5.15 -2.38 -9.76
N LEU A 43 6.03 -2.65 -8.79
CA LEU A 43 7.48 -2.50 -8.99
C LEU A 43 8.00 -3.44 -10.08
N ARG A 44 7.54 -4.71 -10.10
CA ARG A 44 7.88 -5.68 -11.15
C ARG A 44 7.32 -5.27 -12.52
N MET A 45 6.13 -4.69 -12.59
CA MET A 45 5.56 -4.15 -13.83
C MET A 45 6.45 -3.08 -14.48
N THR A 46 7.34 -2.43 -13.72
CA THR A 46 8.27 -1.47 -14.31
C THR A 46 9.26 -2.10 -15.28
N GLY A 47 9.53 -3.41 -15.18
CA GLY A 47 10.53 -4.11 -15.99
C GLY A 47 11.96 -3.58 -15.81
N ASN A 48 12.25 -2.91 -14.70
CA ASN A 48 13.56 -2.42 -14.34
C ASN A 48 14.05 -3.19 -13.11
N GLU A 49 15.09 -4.02 -13.28
CA GLU A 49 15.61 -4.89 -12.21
C GLU A 49 16.12 -4.10 -11.00
N LEU A 50 16.68 -2.90 -11.20
CA LEU A 50 17.09 -2.02 -10.10
C LEU A 50 15.89 -1.53 -9.30
N ILE A 51 14.78 -1.19 -9.95
CA ILE A 51 13.54 -0.79 -9.26
C ILE A 51 12.89 -2.01 -8.60
N GLY A 52 12.96 -3.17 -9.26
CA GLY A 52 12.49 -4.44 -8.70
C GLY A 52 13.24 -4.85 -7.44
N SER A 53 14.56 -4.61 -7.36
CA SER A 53 15.34 -4.93 -6.15
C SER A 53 15.03 -4.01 -4.96
N LEU A 54 14.44 -2.84 -5.20
CA LEU A 54 13.91 -1.96 -4.14
C LEU A 54 12.64 -2.51 -3.48
N ALA A 55 12.02 -3.56 -4.04
CA ALA A 55 10.84 -4.18 -3.46
C ALA A 55 11.05 -4.65 -2.01
N ALA A 56 12.23 -5.15 -1.68
CA ALA A 56 12.57 -5.58 -0.31
C ALA A 56 12.66 -4.40 0.68
N LEU A 57 13.02 -3.20 0.20
CA LEU A 57 13.04 -1.99 1.03
C LEU A 57 11.62 -1.48 1.28
N VAL A 58 10.78 -1.48 0.24
CA VAL A 58 9.35 -1.17 0.37
C VAL A 58 8.66 -2.15 1.32
N GLU A 59 8.99 -3.44 1.22
CA GLU A 59 8.53 -4.47 2.14
C GLU A 59 8.85 -4.16 3.60
N THR A 60 10.11 -3.81 3.88
CA THR A 60 10.54 -3.47 5.23
C THR A 60 9.82 -2.22 5.76
N ALA A 61 9.68 -1.19 4.92
CA ALA A 61 9.00 0.05 5.29
C ALA A 61 7.51 -0.17 5.56
N LEU A 62 6.81 -0.92 4.69
CA LEU A 62 5.39 -1.24 4.85
C LEU A 62 5.15 -2.07 6.12
N MET A 63 5.93 -3.12 6.35
CA MET A 63 5.80 -3.92 7.59
C MET A 63 5.99 -3.08 8.85
N MET A 64 6.94 -2.14 8.84
CA MET A 64 7.13 -1.22 9.97
C MET A 64 5.96 -0.25 10.12
N SER A 65 5.44 0.29 9.02
CA SER A 65 4.23 1.14 9.00
C SER A 65 3.03 0.41 9.62
N PHE A 66 2.76 -0.83 9.19
CA PHE A 66 1.67 -1.65 9.73
C PHE A 66 1.85 -1.92 11.22
N ARG A 67 3.04 -2.30 11.68
CA ARG A 67 3.31 -2.50 13.12
C ARG A 67 3.10 -1.23 13.95
N LEU A 68 3.41 -0.07 13.38
CA LEU A 68 3.19 1.22 14.04
C LEU A 68 1.71 1.62 14.05
N SER A 69 0.98 1.24 13.01
CA SER A 69 -0.43 1.57 12.79
C SER A 69 -1.41 0.50 13.27
N ASN A 70 -0.92 -0.64 13.78
CA ASN A 70 -1.73 -1.79 14.22
C ASN A 70 -2.67 -1.48 15.41
N ASP A 71 -2.49 -0.31 16.02
CA ASP A 71 -3.40 0.21 17.04
C ASP A 71 -4.64 0.90 16.40
N ASN A 72 -4.77 0.93 15.07
CA ASN A 72 -5.91 1.51 14.36
C ASN A 72 -7.09 0.52 14.33
N PRO A 73 -8.16 0.74 15.11
CA PRO A 73 -9.31 -0.16 15.16
C PRO A 73 -10.15 -0.18 13.88
N GLU A 74 -9.99 0.79 12.98
CA GLU A 74 -10.68 0.85 11.68
C GLU A 74 -9.93 0.09 10.57
N GLY A 75 -8.81 -0.55 10.90
CA GLY A 75 -7.98 -1.27 9.93
C GLY A 75 -7.38 -0.33 8.89
N GLN A 76 -7.44 -0.73 7.62
CA GLN A 76 -6.86 0.00 6.49
C GLN A 76 -7.88 0.24 5.37
N ARG A 77 -9.18 0.03 5.67
CA ARG A 77 -10.26 0.11 4.70
C ARG A 77 -10.35 1.46 3.99
N HIS A 78 -9.98 2.55 4.67
CA HIS A 78 -9.96 3.90 4.12
C HIS A 78 -8.95 4.08 2.98
N SER A 79 -7.92 3.23 2.90
CA SER A 79 -6.91 3.25 1.83
C SER A 79 -7.38 2.55 0.55
N LEU A 80 -8.38 1.66 0.61
CA LEU A 80 -8.84 0.85 -0.52
C LEU A 80 -9.27 1.66 -1.76
N PRO A 81 -9.98 2.81 -1.63
CA PRO A 81 -10.32 3.62 -2.78
C PRO A 81 -9.11 4.08 -3.59
N LEU A 82 -8.01 4.47 -2.92
CA LEU A 82 -6.77 4.88 -3.58
C LEU A 82 -6.06 3.70 -4.23
N HIS A 83 -6.08 2.53 -3.60
CA HIS A 83 -5.55 1.30 -4.21
C HIS A 83 -6.28 0.93 -5.50
N ARG A 84 -7.62 1.01 -5.51
CA ARG A 84 -8.42 0.81 -6.73
C ARG A 84 -8.04 1.82 -7.80
N GLU A 85 -7.95 3.09 -7.44
CA GLU A 85 -7.57 4.15 -8.38
C GLU A 85 -6.21 3.86 -9.03
N VAL A 86 -5.20 3.47 -8.25
CA VAL A 86 -3.89 3.09 -8.79
C VAL A 86 -4.02 1.93 -9.79
N ALA A 87 -4.75 0.86 -9.44
CA ALA A 87 -4.94 -0.29 -10.30
C ALA A 87 -5.66 0.06 -11.61
N GLU A 88 -6.71 0.87 -11.53
CA GLU A 88 -7.47 1.37 -12.69
C GLU A 88 -6.61 2.22 -13.61
N LYS A 89 -5.80 3.14 -13.06
CA LYS A 89 -4.89 3.98 -13.84
C LYS A 89 -3.80 3.17 -14.53
N ILE A 90 -3.26 2.15 -13.85
CA ILE A 90 -2.30 1.21 -14.45
C ILE A 90 -2.95 0.43 -15.60
N ALA A 91 -4.15 -0.12 -15.40
CA ALA A 91 -4.88 -0.87 -16.41
C ALA A 91 -5.24 -0.02 -17.64
N ALA A 92 -5.53 1.27 -17.43
CA ALA A 92 -5.80 2.23 -18.50
C ALA A 92 -4.54 2.73 -19.24
N GLY A 93 -3.34 2.33 -18.81
CA GLY A 93 -2.08 2.84 -19.35
C GLY A 93 -1.74 4.28 -18.91
N ASP A 94 -2.50 4.86 -17.99
CA ASP A 94 -2.30 6.21 -17.46
C ASP A 94 -1.20 6.23 -16.40
N GLY A 95 0.05 6.31 -16.88
CA GLY A 95 1.21 6.35 -16.00
C GLY A 95 1.30 7.60 -15.11
N SER A 96 0.72 8.73 -15.53
CA SER A 96 0.75 9.96 -14.73
C SER A 96 -0.28 9.90 -13.61
N GLY A 97 -1.50 9.47 -13.92
CA GLY A 97 -2.55 9.27 -12.93
C GLY A 97 -2.17 8.20 -11.91
N ALA A 98 -1.57 7.09 -12.35
CA ALA A 98 -1.08 6.05 -11.43
C ALA A 98 -0.01 6.58 -10.47
N GLN A 99 0.89 7.43 -10.95
CA GLN A 99 1.91 8.06 -10.11
C GLN A 99 1.28 9.01 -9.07
N GLN A 100 0.34 9.86 -9.49
CA GLN A 100 -0.34 10.79 -8.60
C GLN A 100 -1.10 10.06 -7.50
N ALA A 101 -1.88 9.04 -7.86
CA ALA A 101 -2.62 8.23 -6.90
C ALA A 101 -1.69 7.51 -5.90
N LEU A 102 -0.55 6.97 -6.37
CA LEU A 102 0.46 6.35 -5.49
C LEU A 102 1.09 7.34 -4.51
N LEU A 103 1.35 8.59 -4.93
CA LEU A 103 1.91 9.61 -4.05
C LEU A 103 0.91 9.95 -2.93
N VAL A 104 -0.37 10.16 -3.28
CA VAL A 104 -1.43 10.42 -2.30
C VAL A 104 -1.58 9.24 -1.32
N LEU A 105 -1.46 8.01 -1.81
CA LEU A 105 -1.50 6.81 -0.97
C LEU A 105 -0.35 6.80 0.06
N ILE A 106 0.86 7.12 -0.37
CA ILE A 106 2.04 7.18 0.51
C ILE A 106 1.91 8.30 1.54
N ASP A 107 1.46 9.49 1.12
CA ASP A 107 1.27 10.64 2.02
C ASP A 107 0.23 10.32 3.12
N ASN A 108 -0.85 9.62 2.77
CA ASN A 108 -1.85 9.18 3.74
C ASN A 108 -1.29 8.14 4.72
N ALA A 109 -0.49 7.18 4.23
CA ALA A 109 0.15 6.19 5.09
C ALA A 109 1.15 6.83 6.08
N GLU A 110 1.88 7.87 5.67
CA GLU A 110 2.76 8.63 6.55
C GLU A 110 1.98 9.33 7.67
N GLU A 111 0.86 9.96 7.33
CA GLU A 111 -0.02 10.63 8.29
C GLU A 111 -0.65 9.64 9.29
N ASP A 112 -1.03 8.45 8.85
CA ASP A 112 -1.58 7.39 9.71
C ASP A 112 -0.53 6.90 10.73
N VAL A 113 0.72 6.71 10.29
CA VAL A 113 1.84 6.38 11.17
C VAL A 113 2.07 7.50 12.18
N ARG A 114 2.10 8.77 11.73
CA ARG A 114 2.30 9.94 12.60
C ARG A 114 1.24 9.99 13.71
N ARG A 115 -0.04 9.85 13.35
CA ARG A 115 -1.16 9.82 14.31
C ARG A 115 -1.04 8.66 15.29
N SER A 116 -0.67 7.48 14.82
CA SER A 116 -0.52 6.29 15.67
C SER A 116 0.60 6.47 16.71
N VAL A 117 1.73 7.04 16.30
CA VAL A 117 2.85 7.38 17.20
C VAL A 117 2.45 8.44 18.23
N GLU A 118 1.75 9.50 17.82
CA GLU A 118 1.25 10.55 18.71
C GLU A 118 0.28 10.00 19.76
N ASN A 119 -0.67 9.15 19.34
CA ASN A 119 -1.63 8.50 20.22
C ASN A 119 -0.94 7.59 21.25
N ARG A 120 0.06 6.80 20.83
CA ARG A 120 0.88 5.99 21.75
C ARG A 120 1.63 6.84 22.76
N ASN A 121 2.22 7.96 22.33
CA ASN A 121 2.92 8.88 23.21
C ASN A 121 1.99 9.54 24.23
N ARG A 122 0.77 9.91 23.83
CA ARG A 122 -0.25 10.45 24.75
C ARG A 122 -0.66 9.43 25.81
N ARG A 123 -0.99 8.20 25.40
CA ARG A 123 -1.34 7.11 26.34
C ARG A 123 -0.25 6.83 27.37
N ARG A 124 1.02 6.91 26.98
CA ARG A 124 2.17 6.74 27.89
C ARG A 124 2.33 7.88 28.91
N LYS A 125 1.89 9.10 28.58
CA LYS A 125 1.93 10.25 29.51
C LYS A 125 0.79 10.21 30.52
N GLU A 126 -0.39 9.75 30.12
CA GLU A 126 -1.57 9.63 30.98
C GLU A 126 -1.45 8.51 32.04
N GLN A 127 -0.54 7.56 31.83
CA GLN A 127 -0.26 6.43 32.74
C GLN A 127 0.87 6.72 33.75
N ARG A 128 1.41 7.94 33.78
CA ARG A 128 2.48 8.38 34.69
C ARG A 128 1.96 9.42 35.67
#